data_AF-A0A2D5UAU6-F1
#
_entry.id   AF-A0A2D5UAU6-F1
#
_cell.length_a   1.000
_cell.length_b   1.000
_cell.length_c   1.000
_cell.angle_alpha   90.00
_cell.angle_beta   90.00
_cell.angle_gamma   90.00
#
_symmetry.space_group_name_H-M   'P 1'
#
loop_
_entity.id
_entity.type
_entity.pdbx_description
1 polymer ?
#
loop_
_entity_poly.entity_id
_entity_poly.type
_entity_poly.pdbx_seq_one_letter_code
_entity_poly.pdbx_strand_id
1 'polypeptide(L)'
;MLTNCHSLILRTLLKHGPEPPPGERDLYLYNIAPDHLPLTEGFRSRETHRFDPPPGALERYPKLIWVKCHLVVDNFCHYGGAGKPDGGLSAAEKRGYTYRRGADLVPLLSAFTSEMGTPLGESDAYYLAHTLVEIAVDYAISVADRSVPLIVRQARVSSPPELISEFEAGVAALYGRGAGEITAARDGAERFYGDVDDIDYMYLDGRTRIILRKLKLPFSDENVARTSRLILDSAERVSDFGDFIRDSVDLLSDRAAWAGAGPLIGATE
;
A
#
# COMPACT_ATOMS: atom_id res chain seq x y z
N MET A 1 -0.16 4.53 0.21
CA MET A 1 -0.45 3.42 -0.71
C MET A 1 0.83 2.94 -1.35
N LEU A 2 1.32 1.83 -0.81
CA LEU A 2 2.61 1.18 -1.07
C LEU A 2 2.36 -0.22 -1.66
N THR A 3 1.49 -0.33 -2.67
CA THR A 3 0.96 -1.62 -3.14
C THR A 3 2.06 -2.54 -3.66
N ASN A 4 3.03 -2.02 -4.41
CA ASN A 4 4.15 -2.82 -4.91
C ASN A 4 5.13 -3.14 -3.79
N CYS A 5 5.37 -2.18 -2.91
CA CYS A 5 6.19 -2.39 -1.73
C CYS A 5 5.62 -3.51 -0.84
N HIS A 6 4.34 -3.47 -0.49
CA HIS A 6 3.65 -4.51 0.27
C HIS A 6 3.69 -5.86 -0.45
N SER A 7 3.49 -5.88 -1.76
CA SER A 7 3.55 -7.12 -2.56
C SER A 7 4.97 -7.70 -2.62
N LEU A 8 5.98 -6.85 -2.76
CA LEU A 8 7.39 -7.25 -2.76
C LEU A 8 7.79 -7.80 -1.39
N ILE A 9 7.46 -7.10 -0.29
CA ILE A 9 7.72 -7.56 1.08
C ILE A 9 7.09 -8.92 1.31
N LEU A 10 5.80 -9.09 0.97
CA LEU A 10 5.12 -10.37 1.14
C LEU A 10 5.76 -11.48 0.29
N ARG A 11 6.08 -11.19 -0.97
CA ARG A 11 6.78 -12.14 -1.86
C ARG A 11 8.12 -12.58 -1.27
N THR A 12 8.90 -11.65 -0.75
CA THR A 12 10.20 -11.95 -0.13
C THR A 12 10.03 -12.75 1.16
N LEU A 13 9.06 -12.39 2.01
CA LEU A 13 8.76 -13.09 3.26
C LEU A 13 8.32 -14.55 3.01
N LEU A 14 7.50 -14.78 1.98
CA LEU A 14 7.03 -16.10 1.58
C LEU A 14 8.02 -16.86 0.68
N LYS A 15 9.16 -16.25 0.33
CA LYS A 15 10.15 -16.80 -0.62
C LYS A 15 9.53 -17.20 -1.96
N HIS A 16 8.50 -16.48 -2.38
CA HIS A 16 7.84 -16.70 -3.67
C HIS A 16 8.70 -16.21 -4.83
N GLY A 17 8.60 -16.90 -5.96
CA GLY A 17 9.14 -16.44 -7.23
C GLY A 17 8.30 -15.30 -7.83
N PRO A 18 8.63 -14.87 -9.07
CA PRO A 18 7.86 -13.86 -9.82
C PRO A 18 6.37 -14.20 -9.97
N GLU A 19 6.04 -15.48 -10.04
CA GLU A 19 4.67 -15.99 -10.08
C GLU A 19 4.37 -16.78 -8.79
N PRO A 20 3.49 -16.28 -7.91
CA PRO A 20 3.12 -17.00 -6.70
C PRO A 20 2.33 -18.30 -6.99
N PRO A 21 2.46 -19.32 -6.12
CA PRO A 21 1.70 -20.56 -6.23
C PRO A 21 0.20 -20.28 -6.32
N PRO A 22 -0.57 -20.96 -7.21
CA PRO A 22 -2.00 -20.72 -7.38
C PRO A 22 -2.82 -20.76 -6.08
N GLY A 23 -2.46 -21.66 -5.14
CA GLY A 23 -3.12 -21.80 -3.84
C GLY A 23 -2.83 -20.68 -2.82
N GLU A 24 -1.91 -19.76 -3.15
CA GLU A 24 -1.45 -18.68 -2.27
C GLU A 24 -1.56 -17.29 -2.90
N ARG A 25 -2.17 -17.20 -4.09
CA ARG A 25 -2.34 -15.92 -4.78
C ARG A 25 -3.24 -14.95 -4.02
N ASP A 26 -4.26 -15.48 -3.33
CA ASP A 26 -5.19 -14.68 -2.54
C ASP A 26 -4.54 -14.02 -1.32
N LEU A 27 -3.40 -14.53 -0.83
CA LEU A 27 -2.65 -13.90 0.26
C LEU A 27 -2.26 -12.45 -0.08
N TYR A 28 -1.94 -12.18 -1.35
CA TYR A 28 -1.64 -10.84 -1.82
C TYR A 28 -2.88 -9.93 -1.80
N LEU A 29 -4.07 -10.47 -2.06
CA LEU A 29 -5.32 -9.71 -1.95
C LEU A 29 -5.61 -9.33 -0.50
N TYR A 30 -5.43 -10.25 0.45
CA TYR A 30 -5.51 -9.95 1.88
C TYR A 30 -4.51 -8.85 2.26
N ASN A 31 -3.26 -8.98 1.83
CA ASN A 31 -2.20 -8.04 2.19
C ASN A 31 -2.34 -6.65 1.56
N ILE A 32 -3.13 -6.47 0.50
CA ILE A 32 -3.36 -5.14 -0.09
C ILE A 32 -4.79 -4.62 0.15
N ALA A 33 -5.63 -5.39 0.83
CA ALA A 33 -7.00 -4.98 1.13
C ALA A 33 -7.09 -3.64 1.87
N PRO A 34 -6.26 -3.31 2.89
CA PRO A 34 -6.39 -2.04 3.60
C PRO A 34 -6.20 -0.80 2.72
N ASP A 35 -5.35 -0.92 1.70
CA ASP A 35 -5.05 0.12 0.71
C ASP A 35 -6.13 0.22 -0.39
N HIS A 36 -6.73 -0.91 -0.76
CA HIS A 36 -7.69 -0.97 -1.86
C HIS A 36 -9.14 -0.65 -1.45
N LEU A 37 -9.56 -1.07 -0.26
CA LEU A 37 -10.91 -0.84 0.22
C LEU A 37 -11.32 0.66 0.20
N PRO A 38 -10.48 1.61 0.66
CA PRO A 38 -10.81 3.04 0.67
C PRO A 38 -10.93 3.70 -0.72
N LEU A 39 -10.65 2.96 -1.80
CA LEU A 39 -10.82 3.48 -3.16
C LEU A 39 -12.29 3.51 -3.61
N THR A 40 -13.21 3.03 -2.78
CA THR A 40 -14.66 3.09 -3.00
C THR A 40 -15.39 3.89 -1.93
N GLU A 41 -16.58 4.40 -2.26
CA GLU A 41 -17.36 5.31 -1.41
C GLU A 41 -17.83 4.68 -0.07
N GLY A 42 -17.60 3.37 0.15
CA GLY A 42 -18.01 2.64 1.35
C GLY A 42 -16.96 2.53 2.48
N PHE A 43 -15.70 2.87 2.22
CA PHE A 43 -14.62 2.72 3.20
C PHE A 43 -13.81 4.00 3.38
N ARG A 44 -13.53 4.35 4.63
CA ARG A 44 -12.54 5.39 4.97
C ARG A 44 -11.22 4.72 5.35
N SER A 45 -10.09 5.33 5.01
CA SER A 45 -8.77 4.77 5.37
C SER A 45 -8.62 4.47 6.88
N ARG A 46 -9.22 5.31 7.75
CA ARG A 46 -9.19 5.09 9.22
C ARG A 46 -9.92 3.82 9.69
N GLU A 47 -10.81 3.28 8.85
CA GLU A 47 -11.60 2.07 9.14
C GLU A 47 -10.83 0.83 8.70
N THR A 48 -10.06 0.94 7.61
CA THR A 48 -9.27 -0.16 7.05
C THR A 48 -7.91 -0.31 7.74
N HIS A 49 -7.43 0.72 8.45
CA HIS A 49 -6.18 0.66 9.21
C HIS A 49 -6.41 0.23 10.67
N ARG A 50 -7.11 -0.89 10.84
CA ARG A 50 -7.42 -1.53 12.13
C ARG A 50 -7.44 -3.04 11.96
N PHE A 51 -7.09 -3.76 13.03
CA PHE A 51 -7.10 -5.22 13.04
C PHE A 51 -7.79 -5.75 14.27
N ASP A 52 -9.12 -5.77 14.23
CA ASP A 52 -9.98 -6.16 15.35
C ASP A 52 -10.92 -7.31 14.92
N PRO A 53 -10.39 -8.50 14.57
CA PRO A 53 -11.22 -9.62 14.12
C PRO A 53 -12.17 -10.08 15.24
N PRO A 54 -13.45 -10.41 14.93
CA PRO A 54 -14.37 -10.93 15.92
C PRO A 54 -13.90 -12.31 16.45
N PRO A 55 -14.35 -12.74 17.64
CA PRO A 55 -13.99 -14.05 18.19
C PRO A 55 -14.28 -15.19 17.21
N GLY A 56 -13.32 -16.11 17.02
CA GLY A 56 -13.46 -17.23 16.07
C GLY A 56 -13.10 -16.90 14.62
N ALA A 57 -12.86 -15.62 14.28
CA ALA A 57 -12.61 -15.22 12.89
C ALA A 57 -11.22 -15.62 12.39
N LEU A 58 -10.19 -15.61 13.23
CA LEU A 58 -8.85 -16.05 12.82
C LEU A 58 -8.75 -17.58 12.70
N GLU A 59 -9.57 -18.31 13.44
CA GLU A 59 -9.70 -19.76 13.30
C GLU A 59 -10.44 -20.12 12.01
N ARG A 60 -11.47 -19.34 11.65
CA ARG A 60 -12.27 -19.56 10.45
C ARG A 60 -11.62 -19.01 9.17
N TYR A 61 -10.94 -17.88 9.27
CA TYR A 61 -10.28 -17.17 8.17
C TYR A 61 -8.82 -16.83 8.53
N PRO A 62 -7.96 -17.85 8.70
CA PRO A 62 -6.57 -17.69 9.12
C PRO A 62 -5.73 -16.75 8.24
N LYS A 63 -6.07 -16.62 6.96
CA LYS A 63 -5.39 -15.72 6.01
C LYS A 63 -5.61 -14.23 6.31
N LEU A 64 -6.54 -13.87 7.20
CA LEU A 64 -6.66 -12.51 7.72
C LEU A 64 -5.37 -11.98 8.36
N ILE A 65 -4.48 -12.87 8.79
CA ILE A 65 -3.17 -12.46 9.30
C ILE A 65 -2.36 -11.64 8.29
N TRP A 66 -2.59 -11.81 6.99
CA TRP A 66 -1.93 -11.03 5.95
C TRP A 66 -2.45 -9.59 5.87
N VAL A 67 -3.68 -9.33 6.33
CA VAL A 67 -4.14 -7.95 6.57
C VAL A 67 -3.35 -7.32 7.72
N LYS A 68 -3.07 -8.08 8.78
CA LYS A 68 -2.23 -7.61 9.90
C LYS A 68 -0.79 -7.33 9.45
N CYS A 69 -0.25 -8.17 8.58
CA CYS A 69 1.08 -7.99 7.97
C CYS A 69 1.20 -6.60 7.31
N HIS A 70 0.25 -6.24 6.46
CA HIS A 70 0.16 -4.90 5.86
C HIS A 70 0.24 -3.78 6.90
N LEU A 71 -0.59 -3.88 7.95
CA LEU A 71 -0.69 -2.83 8.96
C LEU A 71 0.59 -2.67 9.78
N VAL A 72 1.34 -3.75 9.99
CA VAL A 72 2.65 -3.71 10.65
C VAL A 72 3.67 -3.02 9.76
N VAL A 73 3.68 -3.31 8.46
CA VAL A 73 4.55 -2.63 7.49
C VAL A 73 4.20 -1.14 7.40
N ASP A 74 2.92 -0.78 7.36
CA ASP A 74 2.48 0.62 7.36
C ASP A 74 2.91 1.34 8.64
N ASN A 75 2.77 0.70 9.80
CA ASN A 75 3.24 1.27 11.06
C ASN A 75 4.75 1.47 11.04
N PHE A 76 5.52 0.52 10.52
CA PHE A 76 6.96 0.65 10.39
C PHE A 76 7.33 1.80 9.43
N CYS A 77 6.61 1.87 8.32
CA CYS A 77 6.77 2.89 7.30
C CYS A 77 6.47 4.30 7.83
N HIS A 78 5.48 4.46 8.70
CA HIS A 78 5.04 5.76 9.21
C HIS A 78 5.75 6.15 10.52
N TYR A 79 5.94 5.20 11.43
CA TYR A 79 6.40 5.48 12.80
C TYR A 79 7.80 4.94 13.10
N GLY A 80 8.33 4.03 12.28
CA GLY A 80 9.64 3.39 12.49
C GLY A 80 9.61 2.18 13.42
N GLY A 81 8.42 1.68 13.77
CA GLY A 81 8.24 0.46 14.57
C GLY A 81 6.94 -0.27 14.19
N ALA A 82 6.78 -1.52 14.65
CA ALA A 82 5.64 -2.37 14.28
C ALA A 82 4.27 -1.87 14.80
N GLY A 83 4.27 -1.07 15.87
CA GLY A 83 3.07 -0.55 16.52
C GLY A 83 2.84 0.93 16.22
N LYS A 84 1.57 1.33 16.23
CA LYS A 84 1.19 2.74 16.23
C LYS A 84 1.37 3.33 17.64
N PRO A 85 2.04 4.49 17.80
CA PRO A 85 2.18 5.15 19.10
C PRO A 85 0.84 5.56 19.72
N ASP A 86 0.76 5.45 21.06
CA ASP A 86 -0.38 5.96 21.84
C ASP A 86 -0.51 7.49 21.68
N GLY A 87 -1.75 7.98 21.53
CA GLY A 87 -2.03 9.41 21.34
C GLY A 87 -1.81 9.94 19.92
N GLY A 88 -1.17 9.16 19.04
CA GLY A 88 -0.83 9.56 17.67
C GLY A 88 0.35 10.54 17.61
N LEU A 89 0.86 10.77 16.39
CA LEU A 89 1.94 11.72 16.12
C LEU A 89 1.50 12.66 15.00
N SER A 90 1.92 13.92 15.09
CA SER A 90 1.84 14.85 13.96
C SER A 90 2.70 14.35 12.80
N ALA A 91 2.47 14.89 11.60
CA ALA A 91 3.25 14.53 10.42
C ALA A 91 4.77 14.77 10.61
N ALA A 92 5.16 15.84 11.32
CA ALA A 92 6.56 16.16 11.58
C ALA A 92 7.23 15.26 12.63
N GLU A 93 6.45 14.65 13.53
CA GLU A 93 6.98 13.78 14.59
C GLU A 93 7.19 12.34 14.15
N LYS A 94 6.55 11.93 13.04
CA LYS A 94 6.68 10.60 12.45
C LYS A 94 8.10 10.37 11.92
N ARG A 95 8.70 9.24 12.32
CA ARG A 95 10.10 8.90 12.01
C ARG A 95 10.26 7.64 11.15
N GLY A 96 9.16 7.07 10.67
CA GLY A 96 9.23 5.97 9.73
C GLY A 96 9.82 6.39 8.38
N TYR A 97 10.16 5.40 7.56
CA TYR A 97 10.85 5.60 6.29
C TYR A 97 10.19 6.68 5.39
N THR A 98 8.86 6.62 5.18
CA THR A 98 8.19 7.58 4.28
C THR A 98 8.18 9.00 4.79
N TYR A 99 8.16 9.20 6.11
CA TYR A 99 8.22 10.54 6.69
C TYR A 99 9.65 11.08 6.76
N ARG A 100 10.64 10.23 7.04
CA ARG A 100 12.06 10.64 6.98
C ARG A 100 12.46 11.07 5.58
N ARG A 101 12.20 10.23 4.57
CA ARG A 101 12.46 10.59 3.17
C ARG A 101 11.54 11.71 2.69
N GLY A 102 10.30 11.77 3.20
CA GLY A 102 9.36 12.83 2.88
C GLY A 102 9.87 14.21 3.33
N ALA A 103 10.50 14.30 4.51
CA ALA A 103 11.10 15.55 4.99
C ALA A 103 12.13 16.11 4.00
N ASP A 104 12.96 15.25 3.39
CA ASP A 104 13.95 15.63 2.37
C ASP A 104 13.28 16.13 1.06
N LEU A 105 12.02 15.76 0.82
CA LEU A 105 11.22 16.18 -0.34
C LEU A 105 10.39 17.45 -0.10
N VAL A 106 10.19 17.86 1.16
CA VAL A 106 9.37 19.05 1.48
C VAL A 106 9.82 20.29 0.70
N PRO A 107 11.12 20.65 0.61
CA PRO A 107 11.54 21.82 -0.17
C PRO A 107 11.18 21.73 -1.66
N LEU A 108 11.35 20.55 -2.27
CA LEU A 108 11.01 20.29 -3.67
C LEU A 108 9.50 20.45 -3.89
N LEU A 109 8.69 19.87 -3.01
CA LEU A 109 7.24 19.96 -3.07
C LEU A 109 6.74 21.39 -2.83
N SER A 110 7.33 22.12 -1.88
CA SER A 110 6.97 23.51 -1.60
C SER A 110 7.25 24.43 -2.78
N ALA A 111 8.38 24.24 -3.47
CA ALA A 111 8.68 24.96 -4.70
C ALA A 111 7.64 24.66 -5.79
N PHE A 112 7.40 23.37 -6.05
CA PHE A 112 6.40 22.92 -7.02
C PHE A 112 5.01 23.51 -6.74
N THR A 113 4.50 23.37 -5.51
CA THR A 113 3.16 23.84 -5.16
C THR A 113 3.02 25.36 -5.20
N SER A 114 4.09 26.09 -4.89
CA SER A 114 4.13 27.55 -5.03
C SER A 114 4.06 27.98 -6.50
N GLU A 115 4.81 27.33 -7.39
CA GLU A 115 4.75 27.57 -8.85
C GLU A 115 3.37 27.25 -9.43
N MET A 116 2.71 26.23 -8.90
CA MET A 116 1.35 25.84 -9.28
C MET A 116 0.26 26.74 -8.67
N GLY A 117 0.62 27.79 -7.90
CA GLY A 117 -0.33 28.69 -7.27
C GLY A 117 -1.16 28.07 -6.14
N THR A 118 -0.67 26.98 -5.54
CA THR A 118 -1.35 26.21 -4.49
C THR A 118 -0.43 25.95 -3.29
N PRO A 119 0.16 26.99 -2.67
CA PRO A 119 1.11 26.80 -1.57
C PRO A 119 0.48 26.02 -0.43
N LEU A 120 1.23 25.06 0.11
CA LEU A 120 0.80 24.21 1.22
C LEU A 120 1.26 24.76 2.57
N GLY A 121 0.43 24.57 3.60
CA GLY A 121 0.88 24.70 4.98
C GLY A 121 1.88 23.60 5.33
N GLU A 122 2.69 23.81 6.37
CA GLU A 122 3.76 22.88 6.76
C GLU A 122 3.26 21.44 6.95
N SER A 123 2.20 21.24 7.74
CA SER A 123 1.62 19.92 7.97
C SER A 123 1.16 19.23 6.68
N ASP A 124 0.56 20.00 5.75
CA ASP A 124 0.10 19.46 4.47
C ASP A 124 1.28 19.15 3.54
N ALA A 125 2.37 19.91 3.62
CA ALA A 125 3.60 19.63 2.88
C ALA A 125 4.23 18.31 3.33
N TYR A 126 4.38 18.06 4.65
CA TYR A 126 4.85 16.76 5.15
C TYR A 126 3.89 15.62 4.78
N TYR A 127 2.58 15.85 4.89
CA TYR A 127 1.58 14.86 4.52
C TYR A 127 1.64 14.54 3.01
N LEU A 128 1.76 15.53 2.14
CA LEU A 128 1.84 15.22 0.72
C LEU A 128 3.21 14.64 0.34
N ALA A 129 4.29 15.05 1.00
CA ALA A 129 5.64 14.52 0.77
C ALA A 129 5.76 13.03 1.14
N HIS A 130 5.16 12.57 2.25
CA HIS A 130 5.18 11.12 2.53
C HIS A 130 4.40 10.33 1.47
N THR A 131 3.26 10.86 0.98
CA THR A 131 2.51 10.23 -0.11
C THR A 131 3.36 10.15 -1.37
N LEU A 132 4.14 11.19 -1.65
CA LEU A 132 5.05 11.24 -2.79
C LEU A 132 6.16 10.19 -2.66
N VAL A 133 6.73 9.98 -1.45
CA VAL A 133 7.67 8.87 -1.20
C VAL A 133 7.01 7.52 -1.45
N GLU A 134 5.78 7.29 -0.98
CA GLU A 134 5.08 6.02 -1.20
C GLU A 134 4.91 5.70 -2.69
N ILE A 135 4.50 6.71 -3.48
CA ILE A 135 4.38 6.60 -4.93
C ILE A 135 5.75 6.35 -5.59
N ALA A 136 6.76 7.10 -5.16
CA ALA A 136 8.12 7.01 -5.70
C ALA A 136 8.75 5.63 -5.44
N VAL A 137 8.54 5.04 -4.27
CA VAL A 137 8.97 3.68 -3.94
C VAL A 137 8.23 2.64 -4.79
N ASP A 138 6.90 2.74 -4.90
CA ASP A 138 6.12 1.83 -5.74
C ASP A 138 6.58 1.87 -7.21
N TYR A 139 6.91 3.07 -7.71
CA TYR A 139 7.46 3.27 -9.05
C TYR A 139 8.88 2.70 -9.17
N ALA A 140 9.78 2.99 -8.23
CA ALA A 140 11.14 2.46 -8.25
C ALA A 140 11.16 0.92 -8.25
N ILE A 141 10.28 0.29 -7.47
CA ILE A 141 10.09 -1.16 -7.46
C ILE A 141 9.59 -1.66 -8.81
N SER A 142 8.60 -1.00 -9.44
CA SER A 142 8.07 -1.46 -10.73
C SER A 142 9.11 -1.36 -11.84
N VAL A 143 9.99 -0.35 -11.81
CA VAL A 143 11.11 -0.21 -12.75
C VAL A 143 12.17 -1.28 -12.50
N ALA A 144 12.52 -1.54 -11.25
CA ALA A 144 13.54 -2.52 -10.89
C ALA A 144 13.07 -3.98 -11.11
N ASP A 145 11.80 -4.27 -10.87
CA ASP A 145 11.19 -5.58 -11.05
C ASP A 145 9.75 -5.47 -11.56
N ARG A 146 9.60 -5.62 -12.88
CA ARG A 146 8.31 -5.57 -13.57
C ARG A 146 7.36 -6.71 -13.22
N SER A 147 7.83 -7.77 -12.54
CA SER A 147 6.96 -8.86 -12.09
C SER A 147 6.15 -8.49 -10.85
N VAL A 148 6.62 -7.56 -10.00
CA VAL A 148 5.93 -7.19 -8.76
C VAL A 148 4.52 -6.62 -9.02
N PRO A 149 4.34 -5.63 -9.91
CA PRO A 149 3.01 -5.19 -10.32
C PRO A 149 2.04 -6.29 -10.77
N LEU A 150 2.58 -7.32 -11.42
CA LEU A 150 1.77 -8.38 -12.01
C LEU A 150 1.18 -9.32 -10.96
N ILE A 151 1.76 -9.38 -9.76
CA ILE A 151 1.32 -10.28 -8.69
C ILE A 151 -0.13 -10.01 -8.30
N VAL A 152 -0.45 -8.75 -7.99
CA VAL A 152 -1.80 -8.39 -7.55
C VAL A 152 -2.80 -8.54 -8.69
N ARG A 153 -2.38 -8.21 -9.93
CA ARG A 153 -3.18 -8.44 -11.13
C ARG A 153 -3.51 -9.94 -11.28
N GLN A 154 -2.50 -10.80 -11.26
CA GLN A 154 -2.67 -12.25 -11.33
C GLN A 154 -3.56 -12.76 -10.21
N ALA A 155 -3.37 -12.29 -8.98
CA ALA A 155 -4.22 -12.66 -7.86
C ALA A 155 -5.69 -12.30 -8.08
N ARG A 156 -6.00 -11.16 -8.72
CA ARG A 156 -7.38 -10.79 -9.06
C ARG A 156 -7.99 -11.69 -10.13
N VAL A 157 -7.26 -11.98 -11.21
CA VAL A 157 -7.83 -12.62 -12.41
C VAL A 157 -7.70 -14.14 -12.43
N SER A 158 -6.81 -14.71 -11.62
CA SER A 158 -6.45 -16.13 -11.69
C SER A 158 -6.53 -16.88 -10.37
N SER A 159 -6.98 -16.23 -9.28
CA SER A 159 -7.26 -16.95 -8.04
C SER A 159 -8.50 -17.84 -8.22
N PRO A 160 -8.48 -19.08 -7.70
CA PRO A 160 -9.65 -19.94 -7.71
C PRO A 160 -10.87 -19.28 -7.03
N PRO A 161 -12.10 -19.50 -7.54
CA PRO A 161 -13.32 -18.87 -7.00
C PRO A 161 -13.54 -19.11 -5.50
N GLU A 162 -13.12 -20.27 -4.99
CA GLU A 162 -13.17 -20.61 -3.57
C GLU A 162 -12.26 -19.74 -2.71
N LEU A 163 -11.07 -19.39 -3.20
CA LEU A 163 -10.14 -18.50 -2.49
C LEU A 163 -10.63 -17.06 -2.50
N ILE A 164 -11.23 -16.63 -3.62
CA ILE A 164 -11.87 -15.31 -3.70
C ILE A 164 -13.05 -15.22 -2.72
N SER A 165 -13.88 -16.26 -2.66
CA SER A 165 -15.02 -16.31 -1.74
C SER A 165 -14.57 -16.31 -0.28
N GLU A 166 -13.49 -17.05 0.05
CA GLU A 166 -12.85 -17.02 1.37
C GLU A 166 -12.35 -15.61 1.71
N PHE A 167 -11.62 -14.97 0.79
CA PHE A 167 -11.12 -13.60 0.91
C PHE A 167 -12.24 -12.59 1.20
N GLU A 168 -13.30 -12.59 0.39
CA GLU A 168 -14.42 -11.67 0.54
C GLU A 168 -15.12 -11.88 1.89
N ALA A 169 -15.36 -13.12 2.29
CA ALA A 169 -16.00 -13.46 3.55
C ALA A 169 -15.12 -13.11 4.78
N GLY A 170 -13.82 -13.37 4.69
CA GLY A 170 -12.86 -13.07 5.76
C GLY A 170 -12.73 -11.57 5.98
N VAL A 171 -12.48 -10.81 4.91
CA VAL A 171 -12.33 -9.34 4.97
C VAL A 171 -13.64 -8.68 5.41
N ALA A 172 -14.79 -9.18 4.93
CA ALA A 172 -16.10 -8.73 5.39
C ALA A 172 -16.28 -8.94 6.91
N ALA A 173 -15.87 -10.10 7.42
CA ALA A 173 -15.93 -10.40 8.85
C ALA A 173 -14.99 -9.49 9.67
N LEU A 174 -13.77 -9.24 9.18
CA LEU A 174 -12.80 -8.35 9.85
C LEU A 174 -13.35 -6.93 10.02
N TYR A 175 -13.98 -6.37 8.99
CA TYR A 175 -14.45 -4.99 8.99
C TYR A 175 -15.93 -4.81 9.36
N GLY A 176 -16.65 -5.91 9.65
CA GLY A 176 -18.08 -5.88 9.95
C GLY A 176 -18.90 -5.32 8.78
N ARG A 177 -18.69 -5.87 7.59
CA ARG A 177 -19.33 -5.46 6.33
C ARG A 177 -19.97 -6.64 5.61
N GLY A 178 -20.76 -6.38 4.56
CA GLY A 178 -21.27 -7.42 3.67
C GLY A 178 -20.21 -7.86 2.64
N ALA A 179 -20.17 -9.15 2.28
CA ALA A 179 -19.25 -9.65 1.25
C ALA A 179 -19.40 -8.91 -0.10
N GLY A 180 -20.64 -8.56 -0.48
CA GLY A 180 -20.89 -7.77 -1.70
C GLY A 180 -20.27 -6.38 -1.68
N GLU A 181 -20.06 -5.76 -0.51
CA GLU A 181 -19.33 -4.50 -0.39
C GLU A 181 -17.82 -4.71 -0.65
N ILE A 182 -17.27 -5.85 -0.22
CA ILE A 182 -15.87 -6.21 -0.47
C ILE A 182 -15.65 -6.48 -1.97
N THR A 183 -16.56 -7.22 -2.61
CA THR A 183 -16.53 -7.44 -4.06
C THR A 183 -16.57 -6.11 -4.82
N ALA A 184 -17.50 -5.22 -4.48
CA ALA A 184 -17.60 -3.91 -5.12
C ALA A 184 -16.35 -3.05 -4.90
N ALA A 185 -15.73 -3.15 -3.71
CA ALA A 185 -14.49 -2.46 -3.38
C ALA A 185 -13.28 -2.98 -4.17
N ARG A 186 -13.19 -4.30 -4.36
CA ARG A 186 -12.15 -4.94 -5.19
C ARG A 186 -12.17 -4.41 -6.62
N ASP A 187 -13.36 -4.33 -7.21
CA ASP A 187 -13.55 -3.87 -8.59
C ASP A 187 -13.43 -2.33 -8.70
N GLY A 188 -13.49 -1.61 -7.59
CA GLY A 188 -13.33 -0.16 -7.52
C GLY A 188 -11.92 0.33 -7.84
N ALA A 189 -10.89 -0.50 -7.66
CA ALA A 189 -9.51 -0.15 -7.99
C ALA A 189 -9.33 0.15 -9.49
N GLU A 190 -9.99 -0.59 -10.37
CA GLU A 190 -10.02 -0.32 -11.82
C GLU A 190 -10.69 1.01 -12.14
N ARG A 191 -11.81 1.32 -11.46
CA ARG A 191 -12.48 2.62 -11.64
C ARG A 191 -11.61 3.78 -11.18
N PHE A 192 -10.80 3.58 -10.13
CA PHE A 192 -9.97 4.63 -9.55
C PHE A 192 -8.68 4.86 -10.33
N TYR A 193 -7.97 3.78 -10.65
CA TYR A 193 -6.68 3.82 -11.34
C TYR A 193 -6.81 3.87 -12.86
N GLY A 194 -7.91 3.38 -13.42
CA GLY A 194 -8.14 3.17 -14.85
C GLY A 194 -7.59 1.81 -15.29
N ASP A 195 -6.83 1.76 -16.38
CA ASP A 195 -6.28 0.50 -16.88
C ASP A 195 -5.21 -0.05 -15.92
N VAL A 196 -5.63 -0.97 -15.04
CA VAL A 196 -4.74 -1.66 -14.10
C VAL A 196 -3.89 -2.75 -14.78
N ASP A 197 -4.13 -3.03 -16.06
CA ASP A 197 -3.38 -4.00 -16.83
C ASP A 197 -2.18 -3.37 -17.55
N ASP A 198 -2.22 -2.05 -17.78
CA ASP A 198 -1.07 -1.27 -18.23
C ASP A 198 -0.24 -0.83 -17.02
N ILE A 199 0.93 -1.46 -16.85
CA ILE A 199 1.87 -1.15 -15.77
C ILE A 199 2.32 0.32 -15.84
N ASP A 200 2.57 0.86 -17.01
CA ASP A 200 3.08 2.24 -17.13
C ASP A 200 1.97 3.26 -16.79
N TYR A 201 0.74 2.96 -17.20
CA TYR A 201 -0.44 3.74 -16.80
C TYR A 201 -0.73 3.64 -15.30
N MET A 202 -0.67 2.45 -14.71
CA MET A 202 -1.00 2.21 -13.31
C MET A 202 -0.04 2.92 -12.32
N TYR A 203 1.24 3.09 -12.68
CA TYR A 203 2.24 3.61 -11.73
C TYR A 203 2.73 5.03 -11.97
N LEU A 204 2.75 5.54 -13.20
CA LEU A 204 3.10 6.95 -13.40
C LEU A 204 1.85 7.79 -13.61
N ASP A 205 1.03 7.48 -14.62
CA ASP A 205 -0.11 8.33 -14.98
C ASP A 205 -1.24 8.30 -13.93
N GLY A 206 -1.61 7.12 -13.45
CA GLY A 206 -2.60 6.93 -12.39
C GLY A 206 -2.17 7.56 -11.06
N ARG A 207 -0.87 7.52 -10.75
CA ARG A 207 -0.31 8.12 -9.52
C ARG A 207 -0.13 9.63 -9.62
N THR A 208 0.19 10.15 -10.80
CA THR A 208 0.14 11.59 -11.10
C THR A 208 -1.25 12.16 -10.80
N ARG A 209 -2.32 11.45 -11.17
CA ARG A 209 -3.69 11.88 -10.85
C ARG A 209 -3.98 11.93 -9.35
N ILE A 210 -3.38 11.07 -8.52
CA ILE A 210 -3.54 11.13 -7.06
C ILE A 210 -2.99 12.45 -6.51
N ILE A 211 -1.77 12.83 -6.91
CA ILE A 211 -1.13 14.07 -6.45
C ILE A 211 -1.95 15.29 -6.91
N LEU A 212 -2.35 15.31 -8.18
CA LEU A 212 -3.19 16.38 -8.72
C LEU A 212 -4.54 16.51 -7.99
N ARG A 213 -5.21 15.40 -7.67
CA ARG A 213 -6.44 15.40 -6.86
C ARG A 213 -6.21 15.97 -5.46
N LYS A 214 -5.13 15.57 -4.79
CA LYS A 214 -4.78 16.07 -3.44
C LYS A 214 -4.50 17.57 -3.44
N LEU A 215 -3.88 18.08 -4.50
CA LEU A 215 -3.61 19.50 -4.72
C LEU A 215 -4.80 20.29 -5.29
N LYS A 216 -5.89 19.61 -5.65
CA LYS A 216 -7.07 20.18 -6.33
C LYS A 216 -6.70 20.90 -7.64
N LEU A 217 -5.66 20.42 -8.32
CA LEU A 217 -5.22 20.94 -9.60
C LEU A 217 -6.00 20.27 -10.75
N PRO A 218 -6.26 21.00 -11.86
CA PRO A 218 -6.91 20.40 -13.03
C PRO A 218 -5.98 19.39 -13.72
N PHE A 219 -6.56 18.41 -14.40
CA PHE A 219 -5.83 17.41 -15.20
C PHE A 219 -5.47 17.94 -16.60
N SER A 220 -4.79 19.08 -16.68
CA SER A 220 -4.21 19.56 -17.95
C SER A 220 -2.93 18.79 -18.27
N ASP A 221 -2.58 18.69 -19.56
CA ASP A 221 -1.35 18.02 -20.01
C ASP A 221 -0.10 18.60 -19.33
N GLU A 222 -0.07 19.91 -19.14
CA GLU A 222 1.02 20.59 -18.42
C GLU A 222 1.11 20.14 -16.95
N ASN A 223 -0.02 20.11 -16.24
CA ASN A 223 -0.06 19.70 -14.83
C ASN A 223 0.33 18.23 -14.67
N VAL A 224 -0.14 17.38 -15.59
CA VAL A 224 0.24 15.97 -15.65
C VAL A 224 1.74 15.84 -15.86
N ALA A 225 2.31 16.48 -16.89
CA ALA A 225 3.73 16.39 -17.20
C ALA A 225 4.63 16.89 -16.04
N ARG A 226 4.29 18.03 -15.43
CA ARG A 226 5.04 18.57 -14.29
C ARG A 226 4.97 17.66 -13.06
N THR A 227 3.79 17.12 -12.76
CA THR A 227 3.59 16.22 -11.62
C THR A 227 4.28 14.87 -11.83
N SER A 228 4.24 14.32 -13.04
CA SER A 228 4.99 13.11 -13.37
C SER A 228 6.49 13.34 -13.18
N ARG A 229 7.02 14.51 -13.58
CA ARG A 229 8.43 14.85 -13.30
C ARG A 229 8.74 14.93 -11.82
N LEU A 230 7.87 15.55 -11.02
CA LEU A 230 8.02 15.57 -9.56
C LEU A 230 8.12 14.15 -8.96
N ILE A 231 7.31 13.21 -9.46
CA ILE A 231 7.37 11.80 -9.03
C ILE A 231 8.71 11.16 -9.42
N LEU A 232 9.19 11.39 -10.65
CA LEU A 232 10.48 10.86 -11.12
C LEU A 232 11.66 11.43 -10.31
N ASP A 233 11.69 12.74 -10.09
CA ASP A 233 12.71 13.40 -9.26
C ASP A 233 12.68 12.88 -7.81
N SER A 234 11.51 12.49 -7.32
CA SER A 234 11.34 11.88 -6.00
C SER A 234 11.82 10.43 -5.96
N ALA A 235 11.63 9.67 -7.04
CA ALA A 235 12.11 8.29 -7.19
C ALA A 235 13.64 8.21 -7.11
N GLU A 236 14.35 9.18 -7.69
CA GLU A 236 15.81 9.29 -7.59
C GLU A 236 16.30 9.47 -6.13
N ARG A 237 15.47 10.09 -5.28
CA ARG A 237 15.79 10.41 -3.87
C ARG A 237 15.43 9.30 -2.88
N VAL A 238 14.80 8.22 -3.34
CA VAL A 238 14.44 7.06 -2.52
C VAL A 238 15.19 5.81 -2.96
N SER A 239 16.40 5.98 -3.51
CA SER A 239 17.25 4.89 -4.02
C SER A 239 17.63 3.84 -2.98
N ASP A 240 17.48 4.14 -1.69
CA ASP A 240 17.67 3.23 -0.56
C ASP A 240 16.44 2.38 -0.23
N PHE A 241 15.39 2.39 -1.05
CA PHE A 241 14.17 1.60 -0.81
C PHE A 241 14.48 0.10 -0.63
N GLY A 242 15.52 -0.42 -1.28
CA GLY A 242 15.95 -1.81 -1.12
C GLY A 242 16.35 -2.16 0.31
N ASP A 243 16.92 -1.21 1.06
CA ASP A 243 17.27 -1.37 2.47
C ASP A 243 16.00 -1.39 3.31
N PHE A 244 15.06 -0.47 3.03
CA PHE A 244 13.76 -0.45 3.68
C PHE A 244 12.95 -1.74 3.49
N ILE A 245 12.98 -2.34 2.28
CA ILE A 245 12.32 -3.63 2.03
C ILE A 245 12.96 -4.73 2.89
N ARG A 246 14.29 -4.79 2.97
CA ARG A 246 14.98 -5.77 3.82
C ARG A 246 14.64 -5.59 5.29
N ASP A 247 14.73 -4.37 5.80
CA ASP A 247 14.40 -4.05 7.19
C ASP A 247 12.94 -4.41 7.53
N SER A 248 12.02 -4.21 6.57
CA SER A 248 10.61 -4.58 6.73
C SER A 248 10.42 -6.10 6.79
N VAL A 249 11.16 -6.86 5.99
CA VAL A 249 11.14 -8.33 6.03
C VAL A 249 11.76 -8.84 7.34
N ASP A 250 12.86 -8.24 7.78
CA ASP A 250 13.51 -8.57 9.06
C ASP A 250 12.59 -8.29 10.24
N LEU A 251 11.86 -7.17 10.22
CA LEU A 251 10.82 -6.87 11.22
C LEU A 251 9.75 -7.96 11.30
N LEU A 252 9.36 -8.51 10.16
CA LEU A 252 8.33 -9.56 10.05
C LEU A 252 8.87 -10.97 10.28
N SER A 253 10.19 -11.14 10.42
CA SER A 253 10.82 -12.44 10.67
C SER A 253 10.50 -12.98 12.07
N ASP A 254 10.38 -12.10 13.07
CA ASP A 254 9.83 -12.47 14.39
C ASP A 254 8.30 -12.53 14.33
N ARG A 255 7.83 -13.65 13.82
CA ARG A 255 6.42 -13.95 13.69
C ARG A 255 5.67 -13.82 15.03
N ALA A 256 6.25 -14.30 16.12
CA ALA A 256 5.55 -14.30 17.40
C ALA A 256 5.25 -12.87 17.85
N ALA A 257 6.16 -11.93 17.56
CA ALA A 257 5.99 -10.52 17.89
C ALA A 257 4.84 -9.84 17.14
N TRP A 258 4.61 -10.16 15.86
CA TRP A 258 3.59 -9.46 15.06
C TRP A 258 2.33 -10.28 14.79
N ALA A 259 2.42 -11.59 14.59
CA ALA A 259 1.27 -12.45 14.26
C ALA A 259 0.65 -13.13 15.48
N GLY A 260 1.41 -13.32 16.57
CA GLY A 260 1.03 -14.16 17.70
C GLY A 260 1.36 -15.65 17.49
N ALA A 261 0.90 -16.53 18.38
CA ALA A 261 1.16 -17.98 18.33
C ALA A 261 0.21 -18.72 17.36
N GLY A 262 0.71 -19.71 16.60
CA GLY A 262 -0.08 -20.57 15.68
C GLY A 262 0.71 -21.02 14.43
N PRO A 263 0.16 -21.82 13.50
CA PRO A 263 0.74 -22.10 12.16
C PRO A 263 0.44 -20.97 11.15
N LEU A 264 1.34 -20.71 10.19
CA LEU A 264 1.18 -19.69 9.14
C LEU A 264 0.72 -20.43 7.88
N ILE A 265 -0.42 -20.06 7.32
CA ILE A 265 -0.81 -20.60 6.03
C ILE A 265 0.06 -19.92 4.96
N GLY A 266 0.81 -20.72 4.20
CA GLY A 266 1.72 -20.27 3.13
C GLY A 266 3.20 -20.21 3.50
N ALA A 267 3.58 -20.48 4.75
CA ALA A 267 4.99 -20.75 5.07
C ALA A 267 5.27 -22.23 4.77
N THR A 268 5.93 -22.52 3.65
CA THR A 268 6.48 -23.86 3.43
C THR A 268 7.55 -24.14 4.49
N GLU A 269 7.48 -25.31 5.13
CA GLU A 269 8.51 -25.82 6.06
C GLU A 269 9.89 -25.89 5.39
#